data_AF-A0A914CPT2-F1
#
_entry.id   AF-A0A914CPT2-F1
#
_cell.length_a   1.000
_cell.length_b   1.000
_cell.length_c   1.000
_cell.angle_alpha   90.00
_cell.angle_beta   90.00
_cell.angle_gamma   90.00
#
_symmetry.space_group_name_H-M   'P 1'
#
loop_
_entity.id
_entity.type
_entity.pdbx_description
1 polymer ?
#
loop_
_entity_poly.entity_id
_entity_poly.type
_entity_poly.pdbx_seq_one_letter_code
_entity_poly.pdbx_strand_id
1 'polypeptide(L)'
;MDMMLSVDYLKTFQLFRELPEKDQYYLCRDVVCTNAYLSRSFYAYDMGAEIVVYPDGTYPFITNSNITETEQVLRAGKVQDLNYLKPDQIHYCLMKALASFNTYCPLISQKSRHLIEEERVKYAKILLHYLHEKYGIREGNKKFIDSLSILNELIKMKKEYTDTFHTFKHYFK
;
A
#
# COMPACT_ATOMS: atom_id res chain seq x y z
N MET A 1 -0.88 -4.87 14.67
CA MET A 1 -0.20 -6.08 14.20
C MET A 1 0.33 -5.91 12.78
N ASP A 2 -0.52 -5.57 11.80
CA ASP A 2 -0.13 -5.53 10.37
C ASP A 2 1.00 -4.55 10.00
N MET A 3 1.13 -3.43 10.72
CA MET A 3 2.24 -2.49 10.47
C MET A 3 3.61 -3.10 10.82
N MET A 4 3.67 -3.95 11.85
CA MET A 4 4.90 -4.64 12.21
C MET A 4 5.25 -5.70 11.16
N LEU A 5 4.25 -6.44 10.67
CA LEU A 5 4.43 -7.38 9.56
C LEU A 5 4.87 -6.67 8.27
N SER A 6 4.39 -5.46 8.00
CA SER A 6 4.87 -4.64 6.88
C SER A 6 6.34 -4.22 7.05
N VAL A 7 6.79 -3.94 8.28
CA VAL A 7 8.22 -3.65 8.55
C VAL A 7 9.06 -4.90 8.31
N ASP A 8 8.63 -6.06 8.81
CA ASP A 8 9.37 -7.31 8.60
C ASP A 8 9.39 -7.73 7.13
N TYR A 9 8.29 -7.48 6.40
CA TYR A 9 8.24 -7.60 4.95
C TYR A 9 9.28 -6.73 4.26
N LEU A 10 9.43 -5.45 4.64
CA LEU A 10 10.45 -4.57 4.07
C LEU A 10 11.87 -5.11 4.28
N LYS A 11 12.15 -5.69 5.46
CA LYS A 11 13.45 -6.30 5.76
C LYS A 11 13.79 -7.50 4.88
N THR A 12 12.82 -8.11 4.20
CA THR A 12 13.07 -9.22 3.26
C THR A 12 13.79 -8.75 1.99
N PHE A 13 13.64 -7.47 1.62
CA PHE A 13 14.31 -6.92 0.44
C PHE A 13 15.77 -6.64 0.70
N GLN A 14 16.63 -7.08 -0.23
CA GLN A 14 18.07 -6.82 -0.18
C GLN A 14 18.36 -5.32 -0.17
N LEU A 15 17.74 -4.56 -1.07
CA LEU A 15 17.88 -3.10 -1.12
C LEU A 15 17.66 -2.47 0.26
N PHE A 16 16.58 -2.85 0.94
CA PHE A 16 16.24 -2.26 2.24
C PHE A 16 17.35 -2.46 3.27
N ARG A 17 17.96 -3.66 3.31
CA ARG A 17 19.06 -3.98 4.24
C ARG A 17 20.34 -3.20 3.93
N GLU A 18 20.54 -2.78 2.68
CA GLU A 18 21.72 -2.04 2.22
C GLU A 18 21.57 -0.52 2.39
N LEU A 19 20.36 -0.01 2.63
CA LEU A 19 20.14 1.41 2.91
C LEU A 19 20.75 1.80 4.27
N PRO A 20 21.22 3.05 4.44
CA PRO A 20 21.57 3.58 5.76
C PRO A 20 20.39 3.49 6.74
N GLU A 21 20.62 3.16 8.01
CA GLU A 21 19.55 2.99 9.03
C GLU A 21 18.59 4.18 9.10
N LYS A 22 19.12 5.41 8.95
CA LYS A 22 18.30 6.62 8.90
C LYS A 22 17.32 6.64 7.72
N ASP A 23 17.77 6.20 6.55
CA ASP A 23 16.94 6.13 5.34
C ASP A 23 15.96 4.94 5.41
N GLN A 24 16.38 3.81 6.00
CA GLN A 24 15.49 2.69 6.31
C GLN A 24 14.31 3.14 7.19
N TYR A 25 14.59 3.92 8.23
CA TYR A 25 13.58 4.49 9.11
C TYR A 25 12.59 5.39 8.34
N TYR A 26 13.09 6.32 7.53
CA TYR A 26 12.22 7.22 6.77
C TYR A 26 11.37 6.49 5.72
N LEU A 27 11.95 5.49 5.06
CA LEU A 27 11.22 4.64 4.12
C LEU A 27 10.12 3.87 4.83
N CYS A 28 10.45 3.17 5.94
CA CYS A 28 9.45 2.46 6.75
C CYS A 28 8.31 3.37 7.19
N ARG A 29 8.64 4.54 7.75
CA ARG A 29 7.65 5.51 8.22
C ARG A 29 6.68 5.91 7.11
N ASP A 30 7.12 5.98 5.86
CA ASP A 30 6.27 6.41 4.76
C ASP A 30 5.40 5.29 4.17
N VAL A 31 5.93 4.07 4.06
CA VAL A 31 5.31 2.99 3.27
C VAL A 31 4.60 1.91 4.10
N VAL A 32 4.86 1.82 5.40
CA VAL A 32 4.31 0.75 6.26
C VAL A 32 2.79 0.82 6.37
N CYS A 33 2.23 2.03 6.49
CA CYS A 33 0.77 2.21 6.54
C CYS A 33 0.12 1.78 5.22
N THR A 34 0.63 2.26 4.09
CA THR A 34 0.16 1.89 2.74
C THR A 34 0.19 0.38 2.52
N ASN A 35 1.30 -0.27 2.89
CA ASN A 35 1.43 -1.73 2.81
C ASN A 35 0.44 -2.48 3.71
N ALA A 36 0.20 -1.99 4.93
CA ALA A 36 -0.77 -2.59 5.83
C ALA A 36 -2.19 -2.47 5.27
N TYR A 37 -2.57 -1.31 4.72
CA TYR A 37 -3.88 -1.10 4.09
C TYR A 37 -4.09 -1.96 2.85
N LEU A 38 -3.08 -2.04 1.99
CA LEU A 38 -3.14 -2.90 0.81
C LEU A 38 -3.27 -4.38 1.21
N SER A 39 -2.55 -4.82 2.25
CA SER A 39 -2.65 -6.19 2.75
C SER A 39 -4.01 -6.53 3.32
N ARG A 40 -4.61 -5.63 4.10
CA ARG A 40 -5.98 -5.80 4.61
C ARG A 40 -7.01 -5.87 3.48
N SER A 41 -6.89 -4.98 2.50
CA SER A 41 -7.82 -4.93 1.38
C SER A 41 -7.73 -6.19 0.53
N PHE A 42 -6.52 -6.68 0.27
CA PHE A 42 -6.32 -7.93 -0.47
C PHE A 42 -6.82 -9.15 0.31
N TYR A 43 -6.54 -9.24 1.61
CA TYR A 43 -7.03 -10.35 2.43
C TYR A 43 -8.57 -10.42 2.45
N ALA A 44 -9.23 -9.27 2.62
CA ALA A 44 -10.68 -9.19 2.56
C ALA A 44 -11.24 -9.57 1.18
N TYR A 45 -10.59 -9.11 0.10
CA TYR A 45 -10.91 -9.53 -1.27
C TYR A 45 -10.76 -11.04 -1.47
N ASP A 46 -9.66 -11.63 -0.99
CA ASP A 46 -9.35 -13.07 -1.14
C ASP A 46 -10.36 -13.94 -0.36
N MET A 47 -10.86 -13.43 0.78
CA MET A 47 -11.94 -14.05 1.54
C MET A 47 -13.34 -13.84 0.92
N GLY A 48 -13.47 -13.04 -0.13
CA GLY A 48 -14.77 -12.66 -0.70
C GLY A 48 -15.62 -11.76 0.21
N ALA A 49 -15.00 -11.07 1.16
CA ALA A 49 -15.68 -10.08 1.99
C ALA A 49 -15.93 -8.79 1.21
N GLU A 50 -16.98 -8.04 1.57
CA GLU A 50 -17.29 -6.74 0.94
C GLU A 50 -16.50 -5.58 1.58
N ILE A 51 -16.04 -5.79 2.82
CA ILE A 51 -15.33 -4.81 3.64
C ILE A 51 -14.10 -5.45 4.28
N VAL A 52 -13.19 -4.61 4.79
CA VAL A 52 -12.01 -5.08 5.50
C VAL A 52 -12.40 -5.93 6.71
N VAL A 53 -11.82 -7.14 6.79
CA VAL A 53 -11.94 -8.07 7.92
C VAL A 53 -10.55 -8.34 8.46
N TYR A 54 -10.39 -8.27 9.78
CA TYR A 54 -9.14 -8.63 10.43
C TYR A 54 -8.97 -10.15 10.50
N PRO A 55 -7.73 -10.67 10.63
CA PRO A 55 -7.49 -12.11 10.71
C PRO A 55 -8.22 -12.83 11.85
N ASP A 56 -8.62 -12.12 12.90
CA ASP A 56 -9.41 -12.63 14.02
C ASP A 56 -10.93 -12.63 13.76
N GLY A 57 -11.37 -12.22 12.57
CA GLY A 57 -12.77 -12.12 12.18
C GLY A 57 -13.46 -10.82 12.62
N THR A 58 -12.73 -9.89 13.24
CA THR A 58 -13.30 -8.60 13.65
C THR A 58 -13.29 -7.58 12.51
N TYR A 59 -14.12 -6.53 12.63
CA TYR A 59 -14.21 -5.45 11.64
C TYR A 59 -13.65 -4.14 12.22
N PRO A 60 -13.06 -3.26 11.41
CA PRO A 60 -12.77 -1.90 11.84
C PRO A 60 -14.08 -1.13 12.13
N PHE A 61 -14.13 -0.42 13.26
CA PHE A 61 -15.22 0.48 13.68
C PHE A 61 -16.59 -0.23 13.86
N ILE A 62 -16.66 -1.18 14.79
CA ILE A 62 -17.83 -2.07 15.03
C ILE A 62 -19.03 -1.33 15.66
N THR A 63 -18.83 -0.21 16.35
CA THR A 63 -19.73 0.18 17.45
C THR A 63 -20.42 1.54 17.40
N ASN A 64 -20.19 2.41 16.41
CA ASN A 64 -20.88 3.70 16.36
C ASN A 64 -21.90 3.78 15.22
N SER A 65 -23.15 4.08 15.55
CA SER A 65 -24.22 4.42 14.60
C SER A 65 -23.93 5.68 13.78
N ASN A 66 -22.93 6.48 14.19
CA ASN A 66 -22.42 7.64 13.49
C ASN A 66 -20.94 7.43 13.10
N ILE A 67 -20.70 6.59 12.09
CA ILE A 67 -19.38 6.48 11.46
C ILE A 67 -19.14 7.68 10.54
N THR A 68 -18.00 8.32 10.69
CA THR A 68 -17.53 9.40 9.80
C THR A 68 -17.27 8.85 8.39
N GLU A 69 -17.32 9.73 7.38
CA GLU A 69 -16.96 9.38 5.99
C GLU A 69 -15.57 8.75 5.91
N THR A 70 -14.64 9.28 6.70
CA THR A 70 -13.28 8.77 6.88
C THR A 70 -13.26 7.31 7.38
N GLU A 71 -14.04 6.99 8.42
CA GLU A 71 -14.14 5.62 8.94
C GLU A 71 -14.81 4.66 7.96
N GLN A 72 -15.78 5.14 7.16
CA GLN A 72 -16.38 4.36 6.08
C GLN A 72 -15.35 3.98 5.01
N VAL A 73 -14.49 4.92 4.60
CA VAL A 73 -13.40 4.67 3.64
C VAL A 73 -12.42 3.63 4.20
N LEU A 74 -12.05 3.73 5.48
CA LEU A 74 -11.16 2.75 6.13
C LEU A 74 -11.79 1.36 6.22
N ARG A 75 -13.10 1.30 6.46
CA ARG A 75 -13.86 0.05 6.55
C ARG A 75 -14.01 -0.62 5.19
N ALA A 76 -14.29 0.14 4.14
CA ALA A 76 -14.33 -0.38 2.77
C ALA A 76 -12.93 -0.76 2.25
N GLY A 77 -11.90 -0.04 2.69
CA GLY A 77 -10.54 -0.21 2.20
C GLY A 77 -10.48 -0.04 0.68
N LYS A 78 -9.78 -0.96 0.01
CA LYS A 78 -9.75 -1.04 -1.47
C LYS A 78 -10.40 -2.31 -2.01
N VAL A 79 -11.30 -2.93 -1.24
CA VAL A 79 -11.89 -4.23 -1.56
C VAL A 79 -12.70 -4.17 -2.87
N GLN A 80 -13.51 -3.13 -3.06
CA GLN A 80 -14.27 -2.96 -4.31
C GLN A 80 -13.36 -2.78 -5.53
N ASP A 81 -12.32 -1.95 -5.41
CA ASP A 81 -11.33 -1.75 -6.48
C ASP A 81 -10.63 -3.07 -6.84
N LEU A 82 -10.29 -3.88 -5.83
CA LEU A 82 -9.71 -5.20 -6.02
C LEU A 82 -10.70 -6.21 -6.63
N ASN A 83 -11.99 -6.13 -6.31
CA ASN A 83 -13.04 -6.93 -6.95
C ASN A 83 -13.19 -6.61 -8.45
N TYR A 84 -12.95 -5.37 -8.87
CA TYR A 84 -12.89 -5.00 -10.28
C TYR A 84 -11.57 -5.44 -10.94
N LEU A 85 -10.44 -5.20 -10.27
CA LEU A 85 -9.11 -5.54 -10.80
C LEU A 85 -8.88 -7.06 -10.89
N LYS A 86 -9.45 -7.83 -9.96
CA LYS A 86 -9.29 -9.27 -9.78
C LYS A 86 -7.84 -9.73 -9.79
N PRO A 87 -6.96 -9.15 -8.94
CA PRO A 87 -5.58 -9.59 -8.88
C PRO A 87 -5.51 -11.01 -8.31
N ASP A 88 -4.58 -11.81 -8.83
CA ASP A 88 -4.16 -13.02 -8.16
C ASP A 88 -3.01 -12.73 -7.20
N GLN A 89 -2.49 -13.76 -6.52
CA GLN A 89 -1.40 -13.60 -5.56
C GLN A 89 -0.14 -12.98 -6.18
N ILE A 90 0.23 -13.34 -7.41
CA ILE A 90 1.45 -12.83 -8.05
C ILE A 90 1.28 -11.33 -8.35
N HIS A 91 0.14 -10.96 -8.95
CA HIS A 91 -0.22 -9.56 -9.21
C HIS A 91 -0.17 -8.75 -7.91
N TYR A 92 -0.83 -9.23 -6.85
CA TYR A 92 -0.83 -8.57 -5.55
C TYR A 92 0.57 -8.41 -4.96
N CYS A 93 1.40 -9.45 -4.97
CA CYS A 93 2.77 -9.38 -4.44
C CYS A 93 3.61 -8.31 -5.16
N LEU A 94 3.46 -8.19 -6.47
CA LEU A 94 4.14 -7.17 -7.27
C LEU A 94 3.62 -5.75 -6.97
N MET A 95 2.31 -5.60 -6.79
CA MET A 95 1.72 -4.32 -6.32
C MET A 95 2.24 -3.94 -4.94
N LYS A 96 2.34 -4.91 -4.03
CA LYS A 96 2.86 -4.70 -2.67
C LYS A 96 4.34 -4.31 -2.69
N ALA A 97 5.15 -4.94 -3.55
CA ALA A 97 6.53 -4.54 -3.76
C ALA A 97 6.63 -3.09 -4.28
N LEU A 98 5.80 -2.69 -5.25
CA LEU A 98 5.73 -1.31 -5.73
C LEU A 98 5.36 -0.30 -4.63
N ALA A 99 4.40 -0.66 -3.78
CA ALA A 99 3.98 0.17 -2.64
C ALA A 99 5.10 0.37 -1.61
N SER A 100 5.99 -0.61 -1.46
CA SER A 100 7.12 -0.57 -0.53
C SER A 100 8.24 0.39 -0.92
N PHE A 101 8.37 0.75 -2.19
CA PHE A 101 9.48 1.56 -2.70
C PHE A 101 9.04 2.96 -3.11
N ASN A 102 8.29 3.65 -2.25
CA ASN A 102 7.89 5.02 -2.50
C ASN A 102 9.08 6.00 -2.36
N THR A 103 9.30 6.86 -3.35
CA THR A 103 10.43 7.81 -3.39
C THR A 103 10.10 9.23 -2.93
N TYR A 104 8.83 9.52 -2.62
CA TYR A 104 8.38 10.88 -2.30
C TYR A 104 8.79 11.40 -0.91
N CYS A 105 9.59 10.67 -0.12
CA CYS A 105 10.03 11.15 1.19
C CYS A 105 11.25 12.09 1.06
N PRO A 106 11.11 13.40 1.33
CA PRO A 106 12.21 14.37 1.18
C PRO A 106 13.31 14.19 2.23
N LEU A 107 13.10 13.38 3.26
CA LEU A 107 14.09 13.12 4.31
C LEU A 107 15.07 12.00 3.95
N ILE A 108 14.75 11.19 2.93
CA ILE A 108 15.65 10.14 2.43
C ILE A 108 16.79 10.81 1.65
N SER A 109 18.02 10.32 1.82
CA SER A 109 19.19 10.83 1.07
C SER A 109 19.02 10.68 -0.45
N GLN A 110 19.64 11.57 -1.23
CA GLN A 110 19.54 11.52 -2.70
C GLN A 110 20.05 10.21 -3.29
N LYS A 111 21.13 9.65 -2.71
CA LYS A 111 21.68 8.34 -3.10
C LYS A 111 20.65 7.24 -2.88
N SER A 112 20.06 7.17 -1.69
CA SER A 112 19.05 6.16 -1.37
C SER A 112 17.78 6.31 -2.19
N ARG A 113 17.33 7.54 -2.49
CA ARG A 113 16.20 7.75 -3.40
C ARG A 113 16.43 7.18 -4.79
N HIS A 114 17.64 7.33 -5.33
CA HIS A 114 17.99 6.75 -6.62
C HIS A 114 17.86 5.22 -6.58
N LEU A 115 18.46 4.58 -5.58
CA LEU A 115 18.40 3.11 -5.42
C LEU A 115 16.95 2.61 -5.25
N ILE A 116 16.14 3.34 -4.48
CA ILE A 116 14.72 3.02 -4.28
C ILE A 116 13.95 3.15 -5.60
N GLU A 117 14.19 4.20 -6.41
CA GLU A 117 13.52 4.35 -7.70
C GLU A 117 13.92 3.25 -8.68
N GLU A 118 15.19 2.86 -8.72
CA GLU A 118 15.66 1.76 -9.57
C GLU A 118 14.94 0.45 -9.23
N GLU A 119 14.83 0.13 -7.95
CA GLU A 119 14.14 -1.08 -7.49
C GLU A 119 12.62 -0.99 -7.74
N ARG A 120 12.02 0.20 -7.59
CA ARG A 120 10.61 0.43 -7.95
C ARG A 120 10.37 0.23 -9.45
N VAL A 121 11.22 0.77 -10.31
CA VAL A 121 11.13 0.61 -11.77
C VAL A 121 11.29 -0.86 -12.18
N LYS A 122 12.16 -1.61 -11.50
CA LYS A 122 12.29 -3.06 -11.70
C LYS A 122 10.98 -3.79 -11.42
N TYR A 123 10.34 -3.57 -10.28
CA TYR A 123 9.04 -4.20 -9.99
C TYR A 123 7.92 -3.74 -10.93
N ALA A 124 7.96 -2.48 -11.40
CA ALA A 124 6.98 -1.98 -12.36
C ALA A 124 7.08 -2.72 -13.70
N LYS A 125 8.30 -2.95 -14.19
CA LYS A 125 8.55 -3.72 -15.41
C LYS A 125 8.10 -5.18 -15.26
N ILE A 126 8.40 -5.80 -14.11
CA ILE A 126 8.00 -7.19 -13.83
C ILE A 126 6.47 -7.29 -13.80
N LEU A 127 5.77 -6.36 -13.14
CA LEU A 127 4.31 -6.33 -13.12
C LEU A 127 3.73 -6.16 -14.52
N LEU A 128 4.23 -5.21 -15.30
CA LEU A 128 3.74 -4.98 -16.65
C LEU A 128 3.91 -6.22 -17.54
N HIS A 129 5.10 -6.83 -17.51
CA HIS A 129 5.38 -8.04 -18.28
C HIS A 129 4.48 -9.20 -17.85
N TYR A 130 4.35 -9.43 -16.54
CA TYR A 130 3.47 -10.45 -15.99
C TYR A 130 2.00 -10.27 -16.46
N LEU A 131 1.51 -9.03 -16.46
CA LEU A 131 0.15 -8.72 -16.91
C LEU A 131 -0.02 -8.88 -18.43
N HIS A 132 1.00 -8.55 -19.22
CA HIS A 132 1.00 -8.77 -20.68
C HIS A 132 0.97 -10.25 -21.04
N GLU A 133 1.79 -11.06 -20.38
CA GLU A 133 1.81 -12.52 -20.61
C GLU A 133 0.48 -13.16 -20.24
N LYS A 134 -0.15 -12.71 -19.14
CA LYS A 134 -1.38 -13.31 -18.62
C LYS A 134 -2.65 -12.87 -19.35
N TYR A 135 -2.74 -11.60 -19.76
CA TYR A 135 -3.98 -11.01 -20.28
C TYR A 135 -3.85 -10.42 -21.70
N GLY A 136 -2.66 -10.48 -22.29
CA GLY A 136 -2.34 -9.79 -23.54
C GLY A 136 -2.05 -8.30 -23.33
N ILE A 137 -1.46 -7.66 -24.35
CA ILE A 137 -0.96 -6.27 -24.26
C ILE A 137 -2.06 -5.27 -23.84
N ARG A 138 -3.24 -5.35 -24.46
CA ARG A 138 -4.32 -4.37 -24.24
C ARG A 138 -4.88 -4.43 -22.83
N GLU A 139 -5.30 -5.62 -22.39
CA GLU A 139 -5.89 -5.80 -21.05
C GLU A 139 -4.81 -5.72 -19.97
N GLY A 140 -3.61 -6.21 -20.23
CA GLY A 140 -2.48 -6.09 -19.32
C GLY A 140 -2.09 -4.63 -19.04
N ASN A 141 -2.09 -3.76 -20.06
CA ASN A 141 -1.90 -2.32 -19.88
C ASN A 141 -2.99 -1.69 -18.99
N LYS A 142 -4.25 -2.06 -19.23
CA LYS A 142 -5.38 -1.56 -18.43
C LYS A 142 -5.21 -1.95 -16.96
N LYS A 143 -4.97 -3.23 -16.68
CA LYS A 143 -4.74 -3.74 -15.32
C LYS A 143 -3.53 -3.10 -14.66
N PHE A 144 -2.47 -2.80 -15.42
CA PHE A 144 -1.29 -2.11 -14.90
C PHE A 144 -1.65 -0.69 -14.45
N ILE A 145 -2.37 0.06 -15.27
CA ILE A 145 -2.84 1.41 -14.94
C ILE A 145 -3.76 1.38 -13.70
N ASP A 146 -4.73 0.47 -13.68
CA ASP A 146 -5.66 0.31 -12.56
C ASP A 146 -4.89 -0.01 -11.25
N SER A 147 -3.87 -0.87 -11.32
CA SER A 147 -3.00 -1.18 -10.18
C SER A 147 -2.29 0.06 -9.65
N LEU A 148 -1.73 0.89 -10.54
CA LEU A 148 -1.06 2.12 -10.14
C LEU A 148 -2.04 3.15 -9.56
N SER A 149 -3.27 3.22 -10.07
CA SER A 149 -4.32 4.10 -9.52
C SER A 149 -4.62 3.74 -8.07
N ILE A 150 -4.86 2.46 -7.79
CA ILE A 150 -5.12 1.96 -6.43
C ILE A 150 -3.96 2.33 -5.49
N LEU A 151 -2.71 2.13 -5.92
CA LEU A 151 -1.54 2.46 -5.11
C LEU A 151 -1.42 3.97 -4.83
N ASN A 152 -1.64 4.81 -5.85
CA ASN A 152 -1.57 6.26 -5.70
C ASN A 152 -2.65 6.79 -4.76
N GLU A 153 -3.86 6.25 -4.83
CA GLU A 153 -4.96 6.60 -3.93
C GLU A 153 -4.66 6.21 -2.48
N LEU A 154 -4.06 5.04 -2.24
CA LEU A 154 -3.62 4.63 -0.90
C LEU A 154 -2.53 5.57 -0.34
N ILE A 155 -1.58 6.01 -1.17
CA ILE A 155 -0.54 6.97 -0.78
C ILE A 155 -1.16 8.33 -0.44
N LYS A 156 -2.11 8.81 -1.27
CA LYS A 156 -2.83 10.07 -1.04
C LYS A 156 -3.62 10.02 0.27
N MET A 157 -4.35 8.94 0.49
CA MET A 157 -5.13 8.69 1.69
C MET A 157 -4.24 8.77 2.94
N LYS A 158 -3.07 8.10 2.93
CA LYS A 158 -2.09 8.18 4.04
C LYS A 158 -1.65 9.62 4.32
N LYS A 159 -1.45 10.43 3.28
CA LYS A 159 -1.04 11.83 3.43
C LYS A 159 -2.13 12.64 4.13
N GLU A 160 -3.37 12.54 3.65
CA GLU A 160 -4.54 13.21 4.24
C GLU A 160 -4.69 12.86 5.73
N TYR A 161 -4.59 11.57 6.09
CA TYR A 161 -4.61 11.15 7.50
C TYR A 161 -3.51 11.78 8.34
N THR A 162 -2.27 11.77 7.83
CA THR A 162 -1.12 12.33 8.55
C THR A 162 -1.35 13.81 8.84
N ASP A 163 -1.82 14.56 7.84
CA ASP A 163 -2.08 16.00 7.92
C ASP A 163 -3.24 16.32 8.88
N THR A 164 -4.32 15.53 8.86
CA THR A 164 -5.45 15.66 9.80
C THR A 164 -5.00 15.41 11.24
N PHE A 165 -4.24 14.35 11.51
CA PHE A 165 -3.73 14.06 12.87
C PHE A 165 -2.78 15.15 13.38
N HIS A 166 -1.92 15.69 12.53
CA HIS A 166 -1.07 16.84 12.89
C HIS A 166 -1.90 18.07 13.24
N THR A 167 -2.95 18.35 12.46
CA THR A 167 -3.87 19.47 12.70
C THR A 167 -4.59 19.33 14.04
N PHE A 168 -5.15 18.16 14.36
CA PHE A 168 -5.78 17.90 15.67
C PHE A 168 -4.80 18.09 16.84
N LYS A 169 -3.53 17.71 16.70
CA LYS A 169 -2.51 17.89 17.76
C LYS A 169 -2.25 19.36 18.10
N HIS A 170 -2.54 20.29 17.20
CA HIS A 170 -2.47 21.74 17.47
C HIS A 170 -3.68 22.28 18.26
N TYR A 171 -4.82 21.59 18.24
CA TYR A 171 -6.02 21.98 18.99
C TYR A 171 -6.02 21.52 20.46
N PHE A 172 -5.12 20.60 20.82
CA PHE A 172 -4.97 20.08 22.19
C PHE A 172 -3.66 20.55 22.87
N LYS A 173 -3.12 21.68 22.41
CA LYS A 173 -2.06 22.45 23.09
C LYS A 173 -2.60 23.82 23.46
#